data_AF-A0A841FA38-F1
#
_entry.id   AF-A0A841FA38-F1
#
_cell.length_a   1.000
_cell.length_b   1.000
_cell.length_c   1.000
_cell.angle_alpha   90.00
_cell.angle_beta   90.00
_cell.angle_gamma   90.00
#
_symmetry.space_group_name_H-M   'P 1'
#
loop_
_entity.id
_entity.type
_entity.pdbx_description
1 polymer ?
#
loop_
_entity_poly.entity_id
_entity_poly.type
_entity_poly.pdbx_seq_one_letter_code
_entity_poly.pdbx_strand_id
1 'polypeptide(L)'
;MTRFGIPGYRPEWLEGRTALTAAHGRRLAALAGRVLAHVWLLWDLDDGTWFADAPVLLDFGSERVAVDHQKFGDLCITWNVIDPAAPVDYPDFRLAWRPEPLPGLAELRGRGLKAVEFLEWWPPERPAAAPWGTVDVGFDLSPGWLTVFNALDENGIRHEPPGPEWRRFKVDG
;
A
#
# COMPACT_ATOMS: atom_id res chain seq x y z
N MET A 1 20.66 -8.88 -1.66
CA MET A 1 20.45 -7.47 -2.04
C MET A 1 19.13 -7.01 -1.45
N THR A 2 19.06 -5.79 -0.93
CA THR A 2 17.80 -5.15 -0.51
C THR A 2 17.05 -4.65 -1.74
N ARG A 3 15.71 -4.79 -1.77
CA ARG A 3 14.91 -4.33 -2.91
C ARG A 3 15.00 -2.79 -2.98
N PHE A 4 15.37 -2.27 -4.16
CA PHE A 4 15.61 -0.85 -4.43
C PHE A 4 16.58 -0.14 -3.49
N GLY A 5 17.54 -0.83 -2.88
CA GLY A 5 18.47 -0.17 -1.98
C GLY A 5 17.87 0.29 -0.65
N ILE A 6 16.62 -0.08 -0.34
CA ILE A 6 15.93 0.32 0.89
C ILE A 6 16.50 -0.52 2.05
N PRO A 7 17.10 0.10 3.08
CA PRO A 7 17.72 -0.64 4.18
C PRO A 7 16.76 -1.60 4.88
N GLY A 8 17.19 -2.85 5.07
CA GLY A 8 16.39 -3.87 5.75
C GLY A 8 15.17 -4.39 4.96
N TYR A 9 14.81 -3.78 3.83
CA TYR A 9 13.61 -4.17 3.09
C TYR A 9 13.79 -5.50 2.36
N ARG A 10 13.04 -6.50 2.83
CA ARG A 10 13.01 -7.87 2.33
C ARG A 10 11.55 -8.30 2.19
N PRO A 11 10.93 -8.08 1.02
CA PRO A 11 9.52 -8.40 0.85
C PRO A 11 9.27 -9.91 0.89
N GLU A 12 8.19 -10.28 1.57
CA GLU A 12 7.56 -11.60 1.46
C GLU A 12 6.26 -11.44 0.67
N TRP A 13 6.19 -12.14 -0.46
CA TRP A 13 5.11 -12.01 -1.41
C TRP A 13 4.00 -13.02 -1.11
N LEU A 14 2.80 -12.53 -0.91
CA LEU A 14 1.60 -13.34 -0.67
C LEU A 14 0.59 -13.11 -1.79
N GLU A 15 -0.13 -14.17 -2.13
CA GLU A 15 -1.19 -14.13 -3.13
C GLU A 15 -2.54 -14.41 -2.47
N GLY A 16 -3.53 -13.57 -2.81
CA GLY A 16 -4.91 -13.76 -2.41
C GLY A 16 -5.23 -13.37 -0.97
N ARG A 17 -6.48 -12.97 -0.75
CA ARG A 17 -6.95 -12.41 0.51
C ARG A 17 -6.77 -13.35 1.70
N THR A 18 -6.98 -14.66 1.52
CA THR A 18 -6.85 -15.63 2.62
C THR A 18 -5.45 -15.63 3.24
N ALA A 19 -4.40 -15.63 2.39
CA ALA A 19 -3.02 -15.60 2.87
C ALA A 19 -2.70 -14.26 3.56
N LEU A 20 -3.12 -13.15 2.95
CA LEU A 20 -2.94 -11.80 3.49
C LEU A 20 -3.66 -11.60 4.84
N THR A 21 -4.91 -12.07 4.96
CA THR A 21 -5.65 -12.05 6.23
C THR A 21 -4.95 -12.88 7.29
N ALA A 22 -4.48 -14.08 6.96
CA ALA A 22 -3.77 -14.94 7.91
C ALA A 22 -2.46 -14.30 8.41
N ALA A 23 -1.69 -13.67 7.52
CA ALA A 23 -0.41 -13.05 7.85
C ALA A 23 -0.53 -11.69 8.53
N HIS A 24 -1.49 -10.86 8.11
CA HIS A 24 -1.52 -9.42 8.47
C HIS A 24 -2.85 -8.93 9.04
N GLY A 25 -3.92 -9.73 8.97
CA GLY A 25 -5.29 -9.30 9.30
C GLY A 25 -5.40 -8.64 10.67
N ARG A 26 -4.94 -9.33 11.72
CA ARG A 26 -4.96 -8.78 13.09
C ARG A 26 -4.22 -7.46 13.24
N ARG A 27 -3.08 -7.29 12.56
CA ARG A 27 -2.25 -6.07 12.69
C ARG A 27 -2.83 -4.91 11.89
N LEU A 28 -3.38 -5.17 10.70
CA LEU A 28 -4.15 -4.20 9.92
C LEU A 28 -5.41 -3.73 10.68
N ALA A 29 -6.16 -4.67 11.27
CA ALA A 29 -7.34 -4.34 12.09
C ALA A 29 -6.97 -3.44 13.28
N ALA A 30 -5.81 -3.67 13.91
CA ALA A 30 -5.29 -2.87 15.02
C ALA A 30 -4.84 -1.45 14.63
N LEU A 31 -4.83 -1.09 13.34
CA LEU A 31 -4.64 0.28 12.91
C LEU A 31 -5.91 1.14 13.08
N ALA A 32 -7.09 0.53 13.18
CA ALA A 32 -8.33 1.27 13.40
C ALA A 32 -8.26 2.13 14.68
N GLY A 33 -8.68 3.38 14.58
CA GLY A 33 -8.58 4.39 15.63
C GLY A 33 -7.25 5.14 15.68
N ARG A 34 -6.21 4.70 14.95
CA ARG A 34 -4.95 5.45 14.85
C ARG A 34 -5.06 6.60 13.85
N VAL A 35 -4.21 7.60 14.03
CA VAL A 35 -4.15 8.79 13.18
C VAL A 35 -3.05 8.63 12.14
N LEU A 36 -3.37 8.87 10.88
CA LEU A 36 -2.38 8.90 9.80
C LEU A 36 -1.49 10.14 9.96
N ALA A 37 -0.22 9.92 10.31
CA ALA A 37 0.78 10.96 10.42
C ALA A 37 1.31 11.38 9.04
N HIS A 38 1.66 10.40 8.20
CA HIS A 38 2.25 10.64 6.89
C HIS A 38 1.95 9.51 5.90
N VAL A 39 1.96 9.85 4.61
CA VAL A 39 2.11 8.90 3.50
C VAL A 39 3.43 9.19 2.82
N TRP A 40 4.36 8.25 2.83
CA TRP A 40 5.65 8.41 2.17
C TRP A 40 5.71 7.63 0.87
N LEU A 41 6.23 8.29 -0.15
CA LEU A 41 6.51 7.71 -1.45
C LEU A 41 7.99 7.85 -1.76
N LEU A 42 8.57 6.81 -2.37
CA LEU A 42 9.94 6.89 -2.85
C LEU A 42 9.96 7.72 -4.13
N TRP A 43 10.78 8.75 -4.17
CA TRP A 43 10.78 9.74 -5.24
C TRP A 43 12.08 9.68 -6.02
N ASP A 44 11.97 9.67 -7.35
CA ASP A 44 13.09 9.87 -8.23
C ASP A 44 13.45 11.36 -8.26
N LEU A 45 14.65 11.69 -7.76
CA LEU A 45 15.13 13.07 -7.70
C LEU A 45 15.62 13.59 -9.05
N ASP A 46 16.01 12.71 -9.97
CA ASP A 46 16.50 13.10 -11.29
C ASP A 46 15.32 13.42 -12.21
N ASP A 47 14.30 12.56 -12.24
CA ASP A 47 13.12 12.76 -13.09
C ASP A 47 11.99 13.56 -12.41
N GLY A 48 12.06 13.72 -11.08
CA GLY A 48 11.05 14.47 -10.33
C GLY A 48 9.70 13.76 -10.33
N THR A 49 9.70 12.43 -10.31
CA THR A 49 8.51 11.59 -10.39
C THR A 49 8.43 10.59 -9.23
N TRP A 50 7.25 10.01 -9.04
CA TRP A 50 7.08 8.90 -8.11
C TRP A 50 7.72 7.63 -8.68
N PHE A 51 8.60 6.99 -7.91
CA PHE A 51 9.14 5.67 -8.21
C PHE A 51 8.15 4.59 -7.75
N ALA A 52 7.17 4.29 -8.60
CA ALA A 52 5.99 3.47 -8.26
C ALA A 52 6.28 1.98 -8.04
N ASP A 53 7.43 1.49 -8.51
CA ASP A 53 7.92 0.13 -8.22
C ASP A 53 8.12 -0.13 -6.72
N ALA A 54 8.42 0.92 -5.94
CA ALA A 54 8.72 0.83 -4.52
C ALA A 54 7.46 0.91 -3.63
N PRO A 55 7.54 0.39 -2.38
CA PRO A 55 6.40 0.36 -1.46
C PRO A 55 5.80 1.74 -1.18
N VAL A 56 4.48 1.78 -1.02
CA VAL A 56 3.75 2.91 -0.44
C VAL A 56 3.73 2.76 1.08
N LEU A 57 4.18 3.79 1.79
CA LEU A 57 4.34 3.76 3.23
C LEU A 57 3.27 4.61 3.92
N LEU A 58 2.49 4.02 4.81
CA LEU A 58 1.54 4.74 5.65
C LEU A 58 2.04 4.73 7.10
N ASP A 59 2.25 5.91 7.65
CA ASP A 59 2.77 6.11 9.00
C ASP A 59 1.62 6.50 9.95
N PHE A 60 1.37 5.66 10.96
CA PHE A 60 0.38 5.88 12.02
C PHE A 60 1.06 6.13 13.38
N GLY A 61 2.25 6.73 13.38
CA GLY A 61 3.06 7.02 14.55
C GLY A 61 3.90 5.82 14.99
N SER A 62 3.41 5.07 15.98
CA SER A 62 4.16 3.89 16.48
C SER A 62 4.06 2.66 15.56
N GLU A 63 3.19 2.72 14.57
CA GLU A 63 2.97 1.65 13.58
C GLU A 63 3.07 2.26 12.19
N ARG A 64 3.92 1.66 11.35
CA ARG A 64 4.12 2.05 9.97
C ARG A 64 3.98 0.82 9.11
N VAL A 65 3.08 0.89 8.13
CA VAL A 65 2.79 -0.19 7.20
C VAL A 65 3.29 0.20 5.81
N ALA A 66 4.02 -0.70 5.17
CA ALA A 66 4.39 -0.57 3.77
C ALA A 66 3.56 -1.56 2.96
N VAL A 67 2.93 -1.08 1.88
CA VAL A 67 2.14 -1.88 0.94
C VAL A 67 2.86 -1.85 -0.40
N ASP A 68 3.04 -3.01 -1.01
CA ASP A 68 3.89 -3.16 -2.17
C ASP A 68 3.36 -4.25 -3.09
N HIS A 69 3.02 -3.87 -4.32
CA HIS A 69 2.58 -4.79 -5.35
C HIS A 69 3.75 -5.13 -6.28
N GLN A 70 3.73 -6.35 -6.81
CA GLN A 70 4.50 -6.72 -7.99
C GLN A 70 3.74 -7.82 -8.72
N LYS A 71 3.99 -8.00 -10.03
CA LYS A 71 3.31 -9.02 -10.84
C LYS A 71 1.78 -8.93 -10.71
N PHE A 72 1.05 -9.85 -11.34
CA PHE A 72 -0.41 -9.76 -11.35
C PHE A 72 -1.07 -9.96 -9.97
N GLY A 73 -0.49 -10.74 -9.06
CA GLY A 73 -1.16 -11.15 -7.82
C GLY A 73 -0.35 -11.01 -6.55
N ASP A 74 0.93 -10.65 -6.65
CA ASP A 74 1.81 -10.62 -5.48
C ASP A 74 1.59 -9.30 -4.72
N LEU A 75 1.28 -9.43 -3.44
CA LEU A 75 1.23 -8.32 -2.50
C LEU A 75 2.15 -8.60 -1.32
N CYS A 76 3.00 -7.64 -1.00
CA CYS A 76 3.78 -7.63 0.22
C CYS A 76 3.28 -6.54 1.17
N ILE A 77 3.14 -6.91 2.45
CA ILE A 77 2.88 -5.97 3.53
C ILE A 77 3.97 -6.12 4.57
N THR A 78 4.74 -5.06 4.81
CA THR A 78 5.75 -5.04 5.87
C THR A 78 5.45 -3.97 6.91
N TRP A 79 6.09 -4.11 8.07
CA TRP A 79 5.74 -3.32 9.24
C TRP A 79 6.98 -2.82 9.96
N ASN A 80 7.09 -1.51 10.16
CA ASN A 80 8.19 -0.86 10.88
C ASN A 80 9.60 -1.23 10.36
N VAL A 81 9.72 -1.70 9.12
CA VAL A 81 11.00 -2.06 8.50
C VAL A 81 11.63 -0.84 7.81
N ILE A 82 10.80 -0.08 7.07
CA ILE A 82 11.25 1.05 6.27
C ILE A 82 11.29 2.31 7.14
N ASP A 83 12.47 2.92 7.22
CA ASP A 83 12.67 4.24 7.79
C ASP A 83 12.82 5.28 6.67
N PRO A 84 11.86 6.22 6.48
CA PRO A 84 11.94 7.22 5.44
C PRO A 84 13.04 8.26 5.68
N ALA A 85 13.62 8.32 6.89
CA ALA A 85 14.78 9.15 7.18
C ALA A 85 16.11 8.49 6.75
N ALA A 86 16.11 7.17 6.51
CA ALA A 86 17.31 6.45 6.10
C ALA A 86 17.59 6.69 4.60
N PRO A 87 18.87 6.83 4.20
CA PRO A 87 19.23 6.93 2.79
C PRO A 87 18.88 5.64 2.04
N VAL A 88 18.47 5.80 0.78
CA VAL A 88 18.24 4.70 -0.15
C VAL A 88 19.42 4.65 -1.13
N ASP A 89 20.06 3.49 -1.23
CA ASP A 89 21.26 3.28 -2.05
C ASP A 89 20.93 2.34 -3.22
N TYR A 90 20.48 2.92 -4.33
CA TYR A 90 20.14 2.19 -5.55
C TYR A 90 20.97 2.74 -6.73
N PRO A 91 21.75 1.90 -7.44
CA PRO A 91 22.76 2.39 -8.38
C PRO A 91 22.18 3.09 -9.60
N ASP A 92 20.96 2.73 -10.00
CA ASP A 92 20.36 3.20 -11.26
C ASP A 92 19.55 4.50 -11.10
N PHE A 93 19.17 4.87 -9.86
CA PHE A 93 18.30 6.02 -9.60
C PHE A 93 18.68 6.76 -8.32
N ARG A 94 18.59 8.09 -8.33
CA ARG A 94 18.75 8.91 -7.13
C ARG A 94 17.42 9.02 -6.39
N LEU A 95 17.19 8.09 -5.46
CA LEU A 95 15.92 7.95 -4.77
C LEU A 95 15.94 8.60 -3.38
N ALA A 96 14.84 9.25 -3.00
CA ALA A 96 14.62 9.73 -1.63
C ALA A 96 13.14 9.66 -1.24
N TRP A 97 12.86 9.32 0.02
CA TRP A 97 11.49 9.35 0.53
C TRP A 97 10.98 10.78 0.61
N ARG A 98 9.76 11.01 0.10
CA ARG A 98 9.05 12.27 0.21
C ARG A 98 7.70 12.08 0.92
N PRO A 99 7.35 12.96 1.87
CA PRO A 99 6.03 12.94 2.48
C PRO A 99 5.03 13.60 1.53
N GLU A 100 3.96 12.86 1.24
CA GLU A 100 2.79 13.33 0.49
C GLU A 100 3.07 14.08 -0.84
N PRO A 101 3.94 13.57 -1.74
CA PRO A 101 4.34 14.35 -2.92
C PRO A 101 3.27 14.40 -4.03
N LEU A 102 2.26 13.53 -3.98
CA LEU A 102 1.15 13.52 -4.93
C LEU A 102 -0.05 14.33 -4.42
N PRO A 103 -0.84 14.95 -5.32
CA PRO A 103 -2.05 15.68 -4.94
C PRO A 103 -3.01 14.83 -4.10
N GLY A 104 -3.70 15.45 -3.14
CA GLY A 104 -4.67 14.79 -2.27
C GLY A 104 -4.07 14.03 -1.08
N LEU A 105 -2.80 13.60 -1.11
CA LEU A 105 -2.19 12.87 0.01
C LEU A 105 -2.05 13.75 1.26
N ALA A 106 -1.65 15.02 1.09
CA ALA A 106 -1.50 15.96 2.20
C ALA A 106 -2.83 16.20 2.95
N GLU A 107 -3.97 16.04 2.26
CA GLU A 107 -5.30 16.22 2.85
C GLU A 107 -5.71 15.04 3.75
N LEU A 108 -5.05 13.88 3.64
CA LEU A 108 -5.30 12.69 4.45
C LEU A 108 -4.61 12.73 5.81
N ARG A 109 -3.57 13.56 5.94
CA ARG A 109 -2.81 13.70 7.19
C ARG A 109 -3.69 14.18 8.34
N GLY A 110 -3.47 13.61 9.51
CA GLY A 110 -4.23 13.92 10.73
C GLY A 110 -5.60 13.26 10.81
N ARG A 111 -6.01 12.49 9.78
CA ARG A 111 -7.27 11.74 9.82
C ARG A 111 -7.12 10.44 10.60
N GLY A 112 -8.17 10.09 11.34
CA GLY A 112 -8.26 8.81 12.03
C GLY A 112 -8.70 7.71 11.08
N LEU A 113 -7.98 6.59 11.07
CA LEU A 113 -8.34 5.40 10.32
C LEU A 113 -9.56 4.73 10.96
N LYS A 114 -10.60 4.48 10.18
CA LYS A 114 -11.81 3.76 10.60
C LYS A 114 -11.67 2.27 10.42
N ALA A 115 -11.13 1.85 9.28
CA ALA A 115 -10.93 0.46 8.93
C ALA A 115 -9.86 0.33 7.85
N VAL A 116 -9.28 -0.87 7.77
CA VAL A 116 -8.58 -1.35 6.58
C VAL A 116 -9.49 -2.35 5.88
N GLU A 117 -9.49 -2.33 4.55
CA GLU A 117 -10.23 -3.26 3.72
C GLU A 117 -9.30 -3.90 2.69
N PHE A 118 -9.47 -5.21 2.47
CA PHE A 118 -8.97 -5.86 1.26
C PHE A 118 -10.02 -5.72 0.16
N LEU A 119 -9.57 -5.37 -1.03
CA LEU A 119 -10.41 -5.16 -2.20
C LEU A 119 -10.04 -6.21 -3.24
N GLU A 120 -10.98 -7.10 -3.56
CA GLU A 120 -10.77 -8.10 -4.63
C GLU A 120 -11.55 -7.66 -5.87
N TRP A 121 -10.85 -7.56 -7.01
CA TRP A 121 -11.50 -7.21 -8.28
C TRP A 121 -12.41 -8.35 -8.74
N TRP A 122 -13.68 -8.03 -9.01
CA TRP A 122 -14.68 -8.99 -9.50
C TRP A 122 -15.44 -8.40 -10.68
N PRO A 123 -14.96 -8.57 -11.93
CA PRO A 123 -15.69 -8.08 -13.08
C PRO A 123 -16.99 -8.90 -13.26
N PRO A 124 -18.11 -8.27 -13.65
CA PRO A 124 -19.40 -8.94 -13.82
C PRO A 124 -19.38 -10.14 -14.79
N GLU A 125 -18.49 -10.14 -15.77
CA GLU A 125 -18.42 -11.13 -16.85
C GLU A 125 -17.29 -12.16 -16.70
N ARG A 126 -16.74 -12.32 -15.49
CA ARG A 126 -15.57 -13.20 -15.27
C ARG A 126 -15.91 -14.68 -15.51
N PRO A 127 -15.15 -15.41 -16.37
CA PRO A 127 -15.26 -16.86 -16.43
C PRO A 127 -14.80 -17.50 -15.11
N ALA A 128 -15.49 -18.57 -14.68
CA ALA A 128 -15.29 -19.23 -13.38
C ALA A 128 -13.87 -19.76 -13.13
N ALA A 129 -13.04 -19.89 -14.17
CA ALA A 129 -11.67 -20.40 -14.11
C ALA A 129 -10.57 -19.32 -14.15
N ALA A 130 -10.93 -18.03 -14.18
CA ALA A 130 -9.93 -16.97 -14.14
C ALA A 130 -9.17 -17.03 -12.78
N PRO A 131 -7.85 -16.79 -12.76
CA PRO A 131 -7.07 -16.69 -11.51
C PRO A 131 -7.63 -15.54 -10.67
N TRP A 132 -7.67 -15.70 -9.34
CA TRP A 132 -8.14 -14.68 -8.39
C TRP A 132 -7.59 -13.30 -8.79
N GLY A 133 -8.46 -12.28 -8.79
CA GLY A 133 -8.03 -10.91 -9.11
C GLY A 133 -6.97 -10.40 -8.13
N THR A 134 -6.36 -9.27 -8.45
CA THR A 134 -5.47 -8.55 -7.53
C THR A 134 -6.20 -8.30 -6.20
N VAL A 135 -5.44 -8.33 -5.11
CA VAL A 135 -5.92 -7.85 -3.81
C VAL A 135 -5.30 -6.49 -3.58
N ASP A 136 -6.12 -5.45 -3.56
CA ASP A 136 -5.68 -4.10 -3.21
C ASP A 136 -5.99 -3.80 -1.73
N VAL A 137 -5.35 -2.78 -1.18
CA VAL A 137 -5.52 -2.39 0.24
C VAL A 137 -6.15 -1.01 0.33
N GLY A 138 -7.37 -0.96 0.86
CA GLY A 138 -8.12 0.26 1.15
C GLY A 138 -7.98 0.71 2.59
N PHE A 139 -7.79 2.01 2.80
CA PHE A 139 -7.73 2.67 4.09
C PHE A 139 -8.86 3.69 4.19
N ASP A 140 -9.84 3.40 5.05
CA ASP A 140 -10.96 4.30 5.33
C ASP A 140 -10.51 5.40 6.30
N LEU A 141 -10.27 6.59 5.77
CA LEU A 141 -9.84 7.78 6.50
C LEU A 141 -10.97 8.82 6.56
N SER A 142 -12.22 8.36 6.67
CA SER A 142 -13.44 9.17 6.49
C SER A 142 -13.37 10.58 7.09
N PRO A 143 -13.74 11.63 6.33
CA PRO A 143 -14.36 11.56 4.99
C PRO A 143 -13.38 11.33 3.81
N GLY A 144 -12.11 11.00 4.06
CA GLY A 144 -11.15 10.64 3.01
C GLY A 144 -11.04 9.13 2.79
N TRP A 145 -10.46 8.74 1.66
CA TRP A 145 -10.15 7.35 1.34
C TRP A 145 -8.78 7.26 0.68
N LEU A 146 -8.10 6.12 0.86
CA LEU A 146 -6.87 5.81 0.16
C LEU A 146 -6.84 4.32 -0.20
N THR A 147 -6.77 3.99 -1.48
CA THR A 147 -6.43 2.64 -1.94
C THR A 147 -5.00 2.64 -2.45
N VAL A 148 -4.20 1.67 -2.01
CA VAL A 148 -2.98 1.25 -2.70
C VAL A 148 -3.34 0.02 -3.54
N PHE A 149 -3.22 0.13 -4.86
CA PHE A 149 -3.65 -0.90 -5.81
C PHE A 149 -2.52 -1.35 -6.73
N ASN A 150 -2.70 -2.50 -7.36
CA ASN A 150 -1.80 -2.96 -8.42
C ASN A 150 -2.07 -2.22 -9.74
N ALA A 151 -1.10 -1.41 -10.18
CA ALA A 151 -1.15 -0.63 -11.40
C ALA A 151 -0.29 -1.26 -12.52
N LEU A 152 -0.50 -2.55 -12.81
CA LEU A 152 0.30 -3.35 -13.75
C LEU A 152 1.72 -3.60 -13.24
N ASP A 153 1.81 -4.29 -12.11
CA ASP A 153 3.05 -4.72 -11.45
C ASP A 153 3.79 -3.60 -10.70
N GLU A 154 3.28 -2.37 -10.78
CA GLU A 154 3.66 -1.20 -9.98
C GLU A 154 2.59 -0.86 -8.94
N ASN A 155 2.92 -0.01 -7.97
CA ASN A 155 1.94 0.52 -7.04
C ASN A 155 1.16 1.68 -7.67
N GLY A 156 -0.15 1.72 -7.43
CA GLY A 156 -1.04 2.82 -7.74
C GLY A 156 -1.72 3.37 -6.49
N ILE A 157 -2.16 4.63 -6.55
CA ILE A 157 -2.90 5.28 -5.47
C ILE A 157 -4.23 5.85 -5.98
N ARG A 158 -5.31 5.64 -5.22
CA ARG A 158 -6.64 6.21 -5.48
C ARG A 158 -7.24 6.82 -4.23
N HIS A 159 -7.88 7.98 -4.36
CA HIS A 159 -8.48 8.73 -3.25
C HIS A 159 -9.99 8.49 -3.07
N GLU A 160 -10.59 7.73 -3.98
CA GLU A 160 -12.01 7.44 -4.01
C GLU A 160 -12.26 6.02 -3.50
N PRO A 161 -13.33 5.80 -2.72
CA PRO A 161 -13.77 4.46 -2.37
C PRO A 161 -13.95 3.60 -3.63
N PRO A 162 -13.71 2.29 -3.54
CA PRO A 162 -13.82 1.41 -4.70
C PRO A 162 -15.24 1.37 -5.24
N GLY A 163 -15.35 1.25 -6.57
CA GLY A 163 -16.61 1.11 -7.29
C GLY A 163 -17.28 -0.25 -7.07
N PRO A 164 -18.49 -0.46 -7.62
CA PRO A 164 -19.28 -1.68 -7.44
C PRO A 164 -18.63 -2.95 -8.03
N GLU A 165 -17.63 -2.81 -8.89
CA GLU A 165 -16.84 -3.91 -9.46
C GLU A 165 -15.85 -4.54 -8.46
N TRP A 166 -15.72 -3.97 -7.27
CA TRP A 166 -14.85 -4.47 -6.21
C TRP A 166 -15.65 -5.11 -5.09
N ARG A 167 -15.21 -6.30 -4.70
CA ARG A 167 -15.67 -6.90 -3.45
C ARG A 167 -14.80 -6.37 -2.30
N ARG A 168 -15.48 -5.82 -1.31
CA ARG A 168 -14.86 -5.21 -0.15
C ARG A 168 -14.90 -6.19 1.02
N PHE A 169 -13.74 -6.45 1.60
CA PHE A 169 -13.59 -7.29 2.77
C PHE A 169 -12.96 -6.48 3.88
N LYS A 170 -13.77 -6.10 4.87
CA LYS A 170 -13.25 -5.47 6.06
C LYS A 170 -12.24 -6.40 6.73
N VAL A 171 -11.10 -5.85 7.11
CA VAL A 171 -10.10 -6.59 7.86
C VAL A 171 -10.52 -6.61 9.33
N ASP A 172 -11.06 -7.74 9.76
CA ASP A 172 -11.43 -8.01 11.15
C ASP A 172 -10.29 -8.75 11.87
N GLY A 173 -10.15 -8.50 13.17
CA GLY A 173 -9.07 -9.01 14.02
C GLY A 173 -9.36 -10.32 14.73
#